data_AF-A0A067QZ93-F1
#
_entry.id   AF-A0A067QZ93-F1
#
_cell.length_a   1.000
_cell.length_b   1.000
_cell.length_c   1.000
_cell.angle_alpha   90.00
_cell.angle_beta   90.00
_cell.angle_gamma   90.00
#
_symmetry.space_group_name_H-M   'P 1'
#
loop_
_entity.id
_entity.type
_entity.pdbx_description
1 polymer ?
#
loop_
_entity_poly.entity_id
_entity_poly.type
_entity_poly.pdbx_seq_one_letter_code
_entity_poly.pdbx_strand_id
1 'polypeptide(L)'
;MMPSLRKKVAGFIRQLSVNNQNENVDQIDSGPSSGCFIQRYLSGHDVKQTEPVILHGRNPHELPRKNIGTIILGNQFSAVTGPDGGLTMVNRHQRHLSTSDPDVDYIDIQQHVSDQERKNTDGVQQMSSPPSEVAGVLDWSRPHPRAYGAATTLYERHPLTKQHAGSPIADCFALVARTNSAILTLADGVNWGEKACIAARSAVHGCVDYLNKAVFTSGNITNTTEVFVSLLRSFHAAHSLILQEAGMLTTLTTALVLPLADSDRFVTCICNVGDSLSYVYSAQHGVREITKGSHDIHCMRDMRDALGALGPVDGQNPELNNLTCSMTEVESGDIVFITSDGVSDNFDPVVGKFAVLPPSENLNLKVPPGTVKTSCTAANHGTSKFPCEDFPSSSSLPTVQAYQRHELSLLRMDDLLKNGVSGNGPPCQDAKTLCEMLLDFATRLTAAKRHILEDPDLYYTTVEGSTEVTELSRAEQRSRRRKVCEKLAMVPGKLDHATVVAYQVGVYRGNENDGGISAPHIRSDDDLLVETVL
;
A
#
# COMPACT_ATOMS: atom_id res chain seq x y z
N MET A 1 26.61 35.87 -1.60
CA MET A 1 25.41 35.52 -0.81
C MET A 1 25.05 34.08 -1.10
N MET A 2 25.06 33.19 -0.10
CA MET A 2 24.56 31.83 -0.26
C MET A 2 23.03 31.84 -0.33
N PRO A 3 22.40 31.09 -1.25
CA PRO A 3 20.94 30.99 -1.30
C PRO A 3 20.38 30.33 -0.05
N SER A 4 19.30 30.88 0.50
CA SER A 4 18.64 30.38 1.70
C SER A 4 18.06 28.98 1.50
N LEU A 5 17.92 28.20 2.58
CA LEU A 5 17.38 26.83 2.55
C LEU A 5 16.02 26.75 1.84
N ARG A 6 15.17 27.78 1.98
CA ARG A 6 13.90 27.91 1.23
C ARG A 6 14.10 27.92 -0.29
N LYS A 7 15.13 28.61 -0.80
CA LYS A 7 15.45 28.63 -2.25
C LYS A 7 16.03 27.29 -2.72
N LYS A 8 16.77 26.57 -1.87
CA LYS A 8 17.29 25.23 -2.19
C LYS A 8 16.20 24.16 -2.21
N VAL A 9 15.29 24.18 -1.24
CA VAL A 9 14.14 23.25 -1.17
C VAL A 9 13.13 23.56 -2.28
N ALA A 10 12.83 24.84 -2.54
CA ALA A 10 12.02 25.23 -3.68
C ALA A 10 12.70 24.85 -5.01
N GLY A 11 14.03 24.94 -5.12
CA GLY A 11 14.79 24.50 -6.29
C GLY A 11 14.78 22.97 -6.50
N PHE A 12 14.82 22.19 -5.42
CA PHE A 12 14.72 20.73 -5.47
C PHE A 12 13.29 20.25 -5.80
N ILE A 13 12.27 20.87 -5.20
CA ILE A 13 10.85 20.63 -5.57
C ILE A 13 10.58 21.09 -7.00
N ARG A 14 11.19 22.21 -7.43
CA ARG A 14 11.15 22.65 -8.83
C ARG A 14 11.81 21.60 -9.74
N GLN A 15 12.95 21.00 -9.39
CA GLN A 15 13.52 19.91 -10.19
C GLN A 15 12.60 18.66 -10.29
N LEU A 16 11.85 18.33 -9.23
CA LEU A 16 10.89 17.23 -9.25
C LEU A 16 9.57 17.57 -9.99
N SER A 17 9.22 18.85 -10.12
CA SER A 17 8.00 19.30 -10.82
C SER A 17 8.24 19.95 -12.19
N VAL A 18 9.49 20.33 -12.53
CA VAL A 18 9.88 21.14 -13.72
C VAL A 18 10.83 20.41 -14.66
N ASN A 19 11.17 19.15 -14.43
CA ASN A 19 11.82 18.34 -15.48
C ASN A 19 10.96 18.17 -16.76
N ASN A 20 9.74 18.73 -16.80
CA ASN A 20 8.91 18.92 -18.00
C ASN A 20 9.22 20.18 -18.83
N GLN A 21 10.25 20.96 -18.49
CA GLN A 21 10.71 22.06 -19.33
C GLN A 21 12.23 22.05 -19.44
N ASN A 22 12.76 21.31 -20.42
CA ASN A 22 14.11 21.57 -20.92
C ASN A 22 14.06 22.42 -22.18
N GLU A 23 14.73 23.56 -22.04
CA GLU A 23 15.39 24.40 -23.03
C GLU A 23 15.37 23.89 -24.49
N ASN A 24 14.49 24.51 -25.28
CA ASN A 24 14.83 25.14 -26.55
C ASN A 24 13.71 26.13 -26.88
N VAL A 25 13.93 27.40 -26.51
CA VAL A 25 13.12 28.51 -26.99
C VAL A 25 13.55 28.77 -28.41
N ASP A 26 12.91 28.09 -29.36
CA ASP A 26 12.70 28.63 -30.70
C ASP A 26 11.26 28.31 -31.11
N GLN A 27 10.61 29.36 -31.62
CA GLN A 27 9.18 29.46 -31.93
C GLN A 27 8.62 28.23 -32.67
N ILE A 28 7.78 27.43 -32.00
CA ILE A 28 6.83 26.54 -32.67
C ILE A 28 5.49 26.60 -31.95
N ASP A 29 4.46 26.83 -32.76
CA ASP A 29 3.03 26.94 -32.50
C ASP A 29 2.50 26.02 -31.37
N SER A 30 1.83 26.60 -30.38
CA SER A 30 1.32 25.89 -29.20
C SER A 30 0.02 25.15 -29.52
N GLY A 31 0.12 23.84 -29.74
CA GLY A 31 -1.03 22.93 -29.75
C GLY A 31 -1.65 22.73 -28.36
N PRO A 32 -2.86 22.13 -28.26
CA PRO A 32 -3.66 22.03 -27.04
C PRO A 32 -3.12 21.07 -25.95
N SER A 33 -1.85 20.65 -26.00
CA SER A 33 -1.31 19.53 -25.21
C SER A 33 -0.13 19.84 -24.27
N SER A 34 0.21 21.11 -24.00
CA SER A 34 1.46 21.49 -23.32
C SER A 34 1.35 21.84 -21.81
N GLY A 35 0.42 21.24 -21.06
CA GLY A 35 0.27 21.45 -19.61
C GLY A 35 0.69 20.24 -18.74
N CYS A 36 1.11 20.46 -17.49
CA CYS A 36 1.34 19.35 -16.54
C CYS A 36 0.00 18.63 -16.21
N PHE A 37 0.05 17.37 -15.76
CA PHE A 37 -1.18 16.57 -15.51
C PHE A 37 -2.18 17.29 -14.58
N ILE A 38 -1.69 18.04 -13.59
CA ILE A 38 -2.53 18.83 -12.68
C ILE A 38 -3.29 19.92 -13.45
N GLN A 39 -2.60 20.65 -14.32
CA GLN A 39 -3.23 21.70 -15.13
C GLN A 39 -4.22 21.10 -16.10
N ARG A 40 -3.90 19.98 -16.74
CA ARG A 40 -4.79 19.27 -17.66
C ARG A 40 -6.07 18.79 -16.96
N TYR A 41 -5.94 18.18 -15.79
CA TYR A 41 -7.08 17.77 -14.98
C TYR A 41 -7.95 18.97 -14.54
N LEU A 42 -7.34 20.00 -13.94
CA LEU A 42 -8.09 21.14 -13.41
C LEU A 42 -8.72 22.02 -14.49
N SER A 43 -8.19 22.00 -15.71
CA SER A 43 -8.76 22.70 -16.87
C SER A 43 -9.76 21.84 -17.67
N GLY A 44 -10.01 20.60 -17.26
CA GLY A 44 -10.96 19.69 -17.92
C GLY A 44 -10.46 19.05 -19.21
N HIS A 45 -9.16 19.09 -19.49
CA HIS A 45 -8.56 18.46 -20.68
C HIS A 45 -8.39 16.94 -20.50
N ASP A 46 -8.24 16.46 -19.27
CA ASP A 46 -8.29 15.02 -18.97
C ASP A 46 -9.75 14.59 -18.80
N VAL A 47 -10.35 14.14 -19.90
CA VAL A 47 -11.71 13.58 -19.92
C VAL A 47 -11.65 12.14 -19.43
N LYS A 48 -12.52 11.77 -18.48
CA LYS A 48 -12.65 10.39 -17.99
C LYS A 48 -12.91 9.46 -19.17
N GLN A 49 -11.98 8.55 -19.43
CA GLN A 49 -12.18 7.47 -20.39
C GLN A 49 -13.18 6.47 -19.81
N THR A 50 -13.76 5.63 -20.66
CA THR A 50 -14.57 4.51 -20.22
C THR A 50 -13.68 3.52 -19.45
N GLU A 51 -13.80 3.51 -18.13
CA GLU A 51 -13.00 2.66 -17.25
C GLU A 51 -13.72 1.35 -16.91
N PRO A 52 -12.99 0.24 -16.68
CA PRO A 52 -13.59 -0.98 -16.17
C PRO A 52 -14.25 -0.73 -14.82
N VAL A 53 -15.46 -1.28 -14.66
CA VAL A 53 -16.30 -1.04 -13.49
C VAL A 53 -15.66 -1.66 -12.24
N ILE A 54 -15.65 -0.89 -11.15
CA ILE A 54 -15.32 -1.33 -9.80
C ILE A 54 -16.62 -1.38 -9.00
N LEU A 55 -16.96 -2.58 -8.55
CA LEU A 55 -18.16 -2.86 -7.76
C LEU A 55 -17.76 -3.05 -6.30
N HIS A 56 -18.56 -2.56 -5.37
CA HIS A 56 -18.33 -2.73 -3.95
C HIS A 56 -19.65 -2.89 -3.19
N GLY A 57 -19.57 -3.52 -2.02
CA GLY A 57 -20.68 -3.76 -1.10
C GLY A 57 -20.16 -4.18 0.27
N ARG A 58 -21.05 -4.31 1.25
CA ARG A 58 -20.69 -4.74 2.62
C ARG A 58 -20.81 -6.24 2.85
N ASN A 59 -21.54 -6.94 1.98
CA ASN A 59 -21.74 -8.38 2.06
C ASN A 59 -21.68 -9.03 0.68
N PRO A 60 -21.46 -10.36 0.61
CA PRO A 60 -21.32 -11.07 -0.67
C PRO A 60 -22.53 -10.98 -1.60
N HIS A 61 -23.72 -10.70 -1.05
CA HIS A 61 -24.98 -10.68 -1.83
C HIS A 61 -25.22 -9.35 -2.54
N GLU A 62 -24.54 -8.27 -2.13
CA GLU A 62 -24.58 -6.97 -2.81
C GLU A 62 -23.75 -6.93 -4.10
N LEU A 63 -22.90 -7.94 -4.33
CA LEU A 63 -22.03 -8.04 -5.49
C LEU A 63 -22.54 -9.09 -6.48
N PRO A 64 -22.47 -8.84 -7.80
CA PRO A 64 -22.94 -9.80 -8.79
C PRO A 64 -22.12 -11.10 -8.75
N ARG A 65 -22.83 -12.22 -8.84
CA ARG A 65 -22.22 -13.53 -8.93
C ARG A 65 -21.54 -13.71 -10.28
N LYS A 66 -20.26 -14.08 -10.28
CA LYS A 66 -19.50 -14.51 -11.46
C LYS A 66 -18.92 -15.89 -11.24
N ASN A 67 -18.92 -16.72 -12.28
CA ASN A 67 -18.37 -18.07 -12.19
C ASN A 67 -16.84 -18.01 -12.26
N ILE A 68 -16.20 -18.74 -11.35
CA ILE A 68 -14.74 -18.89 -11.28
C ILE A 68 -14.34 -20.04 -12.19
N GLY A 69 -13.33 -19.81 -13.02
CA GLY A 69 -12.74 -20.81 -13.90
C GLY A 69 -11.89 -21.82 -13.14
N THR A 70 -11.34 -22.80 -13.85
CA THR A 70 -10.48 -23.80 -13.23
C THR A 70 -9.22 -23.18 -12.61
N ILE A 71 -9.10 -23.26 -11.30
CA ILE A 71 -7.89 -22.87 -10.56
C ILE A 71 -6.86 -23.98 -10.77
N ILE A 72 -5.70 -23.64 -11.33
CA ILE A 72 -4.61 -24.59 -11.52
C ILE A 72 -3.86 -24.71 -10.20
N LEU A 73 -4.23 -25.74 -9.42
CA LEU A 73 -3.53 -26.13 -8.21
C LEU A 73 -2.16 -26.70 -8.57
N GLY A 74 -1.12 -26.31 -7.83
CA GLY A 74 0.25 -26.71 -8.13
C GLY A 74 1.28 -25.84 -7.41
N ASN A 75 2.56 -26.03 -7.75
CA ASN A 75 3.66 -25.32 -7.12
C ASN A 75 3.48 -23.81 -7.26
N GLN A 76 3.45 -23.12 -6.12
CA GLN A 76 3.53 -21.67 -6.03
C GLN A 76 4.82 -21.25 -6.72
N PHE A 77 4.75 -20.37 -7.72
CA PHE A 77 5.95 -19.90 -8.41
C PHE A 77 6.63 -18.78 -7.62
N SER A 78 5.86 -18.07 -6.79
CA SER A 78 6.34 -17.03 -5.89
C SER A 78 5.62 -17.09 -4.56
N ALA A 79 6.36 -16.94 -3.47
CA ALA A 79 5.82 -16.75 -2.14
C ALA A 79 6.76 -15.86 -1.35
N VAL A 80 6.26 -14.71 -0.90
CA VAL A 80 7.04 -13.70 -0.15
C VAL A 80 6.22 -13.07 0.95
N THR A 81 6.88 -12.77 2.07
CA THR A 81 6.30 -12.02 3.20
C THR A 81 7.39 -11.14 3.80
N GLY A 82 6.98 -10.05 4.42
CA GLY A 82 7.90 -9.15 5.10
C GLY A 82 7.18 -8.04 5.85
N PRO A 83 7.96 -7.10 6.42
CA PRO A 83 9.42 -7.15 6.58
C PRO A 83 9.87 -8.13 7.69
N ASP A 84 11.17 -8.40 7.75
CA ASP A 84 11.84 -9.16 8.83
C ASP A 84 11.19 -10.52 9.15
N GLY A 85 10.90 -11.31 8.11
CA GLY A 85 10.23 -12.61 8.21
C GLY A 85 8.70 -12.54 8.27
N GLY A 86 8.11 -11.35 8.44
CA GLY A 86 6.67 -11.11 8.31
C GLY A 86 5.82 -12.10 9.10
N LEU A 87 4.86 -12.72 8.42
CA LEU A 87 3.91 -13.68 9.01
C LEU A 87 4.58 -14.93 9.62
N THR A 88 5.82 -15.26 9.23
CA THR A 88 6.55 -16.43 9.74
C THR A 88 7.13 -16.21 11.14
N MET A 89 7.00 -14.99 11.67
CA MET A 89 7.52 -14.62 12.98
C MET A 89 6.51 -14.82 14.13
N VAL A 90 5.24 -15.10 13.82
CA VAL A 90 4.15 -15.31 14.80
C VAL A 90 3.62 -16.74 14.75
N ASN A 91 2.85 -17.15 15.76
CA ASN A 91 2.21 -18.47 15.83
C ASN A 91 3.21 -19.65 15.71
N ARG A 92 4.43 -19.48 16.22
CA ARG A 92 5.51 -20.47 16.15
C ARG A 92 5.34 -21.64 17.11
N HIS A 93 4.50 -21.45 18.12
CA HIS A 93 4.09 -22.51 19.03
C HIS A 93 2.62 -22.77 18.71
N GLN A 94 2.34 -23.78 17.88
CA GLN A 94 0.99 -24.35 17.82
C GLN A 94 0.64 -24.78 19.25
N ARG A 95 -0.01 -23.90 20.01
CA ARG A 95 -0.80 -24.35 21.15
C ARG A 95 -1.90 -25.17 20.50
N HIS A 96 -1.81 -26.49 20.62
CA HIS A 96 -2.94 -27.36 20.27
C HIS A 96 -4.17 -26.75 20.93
N LEU A 97 -5.07 -26.20 20.13
CA LEU A 97 -6.41 -25.83 20.56
C LEU A 97 -7.00 -27.12 21.14
N SER A 98 -7.04 -27.22 22.47
CA SER A 98 -7.85 -28.25 23.11
C SER A 98 -9.29 -27.98 22.70
N THR A 99 -9.98 -29.02 22.24
CA THR A 99 -11.37 -29.09 21.77
C THR A 99 -12.43 -28.69 22.83
N SER A 100 -12.10 -27.77 23.74
CA SER A 100 -12.92 -27.34 24.86
C SER A 100 -13.15 -25.83 24.88
N ASP A 101 -13.13 -25.18 23.71
CA ASP A 101 -13.57 -23.79 23.58
C ASP A 101 -15.06 -23.80 23.17
N PRO A 102 -16.00 -23.38 24.04
CA PRO A 102 -17.44 -23.54 23.83
C PRO A 102 -18.03 -22.66 22.71
N ASP A 103 -17.24 -21.81 22.07
CA ASP A 103 -17.68 -20.90 20.99
C ASP A 103 -17.19 -21.31 19.59
N VAL A 104 -16.62 -22.52 19.43
CA VAL A 104 -16.18 -23.01 18.12
C VAL A 104 -17.11 -24.10 17.60
N ASP A 105 -18.23 -23.67 17.00
CA ASP A 105 -19.09 -24.53 16.19
C ASP A 105 -18.39 -24.89 14.87
N TYR A 106 -17.63 -25.99 14.86
CA TYR A 106 -17.15 -26.63 13.63
C TYR A 106 -18.33 -27.31 12.92
N ILE A 107 -19.17 -26.52 12.26
CA ILE A 107 -20.18 -27.05 11.34
C ILE A 107 -19.44 -27.29 10.01
N ASP A 108 -19.37 -28.56 9.60
CA ASP A 108 -18.90 -29.07 8.30
C ASP A 108 -17.44 -29.54 8.15
N ILE A 109 -16.91 -30.24 9.16
CA ILE A 109 -15.81 -31.19 8.92
C ILE A 109 -16.30 -32.60 9.31
N GLN A 110 -16.90 -33.33 8.37
CA GLN A 110 -17.10 -34.77 8.52
C GLN A 110 -15.74 -35.48 8.43
N GLN A 111 -15.03 -35.57 9.55
CA GLN A 111 -13.85 -36.42 9.70
C GLN A 111 -14.25 -37.76 10.31
N HIS A 112 -14.26 -38.80 9.48
CA HIS A 112 -14.12 -40.18 9.95
C HIS A 112 -12.70 -40.36 10.47
N VAL A 113 -12.52 -40.39 11.80
CA VAL A 113 -11.27 -40.81 12.43
C VAL A 113 -11.51 -42.19 13.03
N SER A 114 -10.81 -43.20 12.49
CA SER A 114 -10.69 -44.51 13.10
C SER A 114 -9.60 -44.48 14.17
N ASP A 115 -9.96 -44.76 15.41
CA ASP A 115 -9.05 -44.83 16.56
C ASP A 115 -8.01 -45.94 16.40
N GLN A 116 -6.72 -45.57 16.43
CA GLN A 116 -5.65 -46.48 16.80
C GLN A 116 -4.73 -45.82 17.82
N GLU A 117 -4.87 -46.28 19.07
CA GLU A 117 -3.97 -46.03 20.17
C GLU A 117 -2.52 -46.43 19.81
N ARG A 118 -1.55 -45.53 20.02
CA ARG A 118 -0.14 -45.92 20.10
C ARG A 118 0.56 -45.26 21.29
N LYS A 119 1.20 -46.15 22.05
CA LYS A 119 1.90 -45.97 23.32
C LYS A 119 3.16 -45.12 23.17
N ASN A 120 3.41 -44.30 24.19
CA ASN A 120 4.65 -43.57 24.44
C ASN A 120 5.87 -44.50 24.54
N THR A 121 6.95 -44.13 23.86
CA THR A 121 8.32 -44.43 24.28
C THR A 121 9.24 -43.27 23.91
N ASP A 122 9.87 -42.69 24.93
CA ASP A 122 10.87 -41.64 24.86
C ASP A 122 12.13 -42.10 24.13
N GLY A 123 12.59 -41.29 23.18
CA GLY A 123 13.85 -41.49 22.45
C GLY A 123 14.25 -40.20 21.74
N VAL A 124 15.08 -39.40 22.39
CA VAL A 124 15.66 -38.16 21.84
C VAL A 124 16.63 -38.53 20.71
N GLN A 125 16.19 -38.36 19.46
CA GLN A 125 17.06 -38.17 18.31
C GLN A 125 16.65 -36.88 17.62
N GLN A 126 17.58 -35.92 17.62
CA GLN A 126 17.48 -34.64 16.95
C GLN A 126 17.64 -34.87 15.43
N MET A 127 16.63 -35.50 14.81
CA MET A 127 16.44 -35.44 13.37
C MET A 127 15.95 -34.04 13.04
N SER A 128 16.62 -33.36 12.10
CA SER A 128 16.11 -32.15 11.47
C SER A 128 14.67 -32.38 11.05
N SER A 129 13.73 -31.73 11.74
CA SER A 129 12.32 -31.77 11.36
C SER A 129 12.22 -31.31 9.90
N PRO A 130 11.38 -31.96 9.06
CA PRO A 130 11.09 -31.43 7.73
C PRO A 130 10.66 -29.96 7.87
N PRO A 131 10.95 -29.10 6.87
CA PRO A 131 10.54 -27.70 6.93
C PRO A 131 9.02 -27.65 7.20
N SER A 132 8.65 -27.09 8.35
CA SER A 132 7.25 -26.96 8.74
C SER A 132 6.59 -25.94 7.83
N GLU A 133 5.54 -26.35 7.14
CA GLU A 133 4.68 -25.45 6.36
C GLU A 133 4.12 -24.34 7.26
N VAL A 134 4.27 -23.08 6.84
CA VAL A 134 3.72 -21.92 7.55
C VAL A 134 2.64 -21.31 6.68
N ALA A 135 1.42 -21.25 7.21
CA ALA A 135 0.26 -20.72 6.52
C ALA A 135 0.03 -21.35 5.12
N GLY A 136 0.24 -22.67 4.96
CA GLY A 136 0.04 -23.35 3.66
C GLY A 136 1.18 -23.18 2.64
N VAL A 137 2.37 -22.73 3.08
CA VAL A 137 3.54 -22.48 2.23
C VAL A 137 4.81 -23.04 2.87
N LEU A 138 5.61 -23.77 2.07
CA LEU A 138 6.88 -24.37 2.51
C LEU A 138 8.04 -23.38 2.55
N ASP A 139 8.09 -22.44 1.60
CA ASP A 139 9.18 -21.49 1.45
C ASP A 139 8.65 -20.09 1.08
N TRP A 140 8.74 -19.17 2.04
CA TRP A 140 8.35 -17.77 1.95
C TRP A 140 9.46 -16.84 1.41
N SER A 141 10.58 -17.40 0.95
CA SER A 141 11.73 -16.64 0.43
C SER A 141 11.90 -16.79 -1.09
N ARG A 142 10.78 -16.82 -1.82
CA ARG A 142 10.76 -17.07 -3.28
C ARG A 142 10.20 -15.85 -4.03
N PRO A 143 10.96 -14.76 -4.19
CA PRO A 143 10.52 -13.58 -4.94
C PRO A 143 10.47 -13.84 -6.44
N HIS A 144 9.60 -13.12 -7.15
CA HIS A 144 9.51 -13.16 -8.60
C HIS A 144 9.16 -11.76 -9.17
N PRO A 145 9.69 -11.33 -10.33
CA PRO A 145 9.34 -10.02 -10.91
C PRO A 145 7.83 -9.78 -11.12
N ARG A 146 7.09 -10.82 -11.49
CA ARG A 146 5.61 -10.79 -11.62
C ARG A 146 4.85 -10.80 -10.29
N ALA A 147 5.52 -11.04 -9.16
CA ALA A 147 4.91 -11.20 -7.85
C ALA A 147 5.90 -10.75 -6.76
N TYR A 148 5.78 -9.49 -6.34
CA TYR A 148 6.76 -8.85 -5.48
C TYR A 148 6.11 -8.04 -4.35
N GLY A 149 6.78 -7.96 -3.21
CA GLY A 149 6.38 -7.09 -2.10
C GLY A 149 7.59 -6.60 -1.33
N ALA A 150 7.50 -5.38 -0.83
CA ALA A 150 8.57 -4.74 -0.06
C ALA A 150 7.98 -3.75 0.95
N ALA A 151 8.69 -3.62 2.07
CA ALA A 151 8.36 -2.70 3.15
C ALA A 151 9.62 -1.91 3.57
N THR A 152 9.43 -0.67 3.97
CA THR A 152 10.49 0.19 4.49
C THR A 152 9.94 1.17 5.53
N THR A 153 10.82 1.92 6.17
CA THR A 153 10.45 3.00 7.08
C THR A 153 10.77 4.36 6.45
N LEU A 154 9.78 5.25 6.40
CA LEU A 154 9.98 6.65 6.03
C LEU A 154 10.35 7.50 7.24
N TYR A 155 10.36 6.94 8.45
CA TYR A 155 10.81 7.63 9.65
C TYR A 155 12.31 7.93 9.64
N GLU A 156 12.69 8.96 10.37
CA GLU A 156 14.07 9.38 10.55
C GLU A 156 14.93 8.32 11.23
N ARG A 157 16.23 8.36 10.95
CA ARG A 157 17.24 7.59 11.65
C ARG A 157 17.92 8.43 12.70
N HIS A 158 17.85 8.02 13.96
CA HIS A 158 18.48 8.73 15.06
C HIS A 158 19.99 8.95 14.78
N PRO A 159 20.52 10.18 14.90
CA PRO A 159 21.84 10.52 14.37
C PRO A 159 23.00 9.74 15.01
N LEU A 160 22.93 9.42 16.31
CA LEU A 160 23.95 8.60 16.99
C LEU A 160 23.59 7.12 17.10
N THR A 161 22.47 6.76 17.71
CA THR A 161 22.09 5.33 17.91
C THR A 161 21.83 4.59 16.61
N LYS A 162 21.62 5.32 15.51
CA LYS A 162 21.32 4.78 14.19
C LYS A 162 20.03 3.94 14.13
N GLN A 163 19.19 4.00 15.15
CA GLN A 163 17.87 3.36 15.18
C GLN A 163 16.83 4.22 14.45
N HIS A 164 15.91 3.59 13.73
CA HIS A 164 14.80 4.31 13.11
C HIS A 164 13.70 4.58 14.15
N ALA A 165 13.11 5.78 14.10
CA ALA A 165 11.86 6.01 14.82
C ALA A 165 10.77 5.07 14.29
N GLY A 166 9.81 4.73 15.16
CA GLY A 166 8.73 3.79 14.82
C GLY A 166 9.14 2.30 14.84
N SER A 167 10.42 1.94 15.01
CA SER A 167 10.86 0.54 14.99
C SER A 167 10.17 -0.34 16.06
N PRO A 168 9.87 -1.63 15.76
CA PRO A 168 10.00 -2.29 14.45
C PRO A 168 8.96 -1.79 13.44
N ILE A 169 9.17 -2.09 12.14
CA ILE A 169 8.14 -1.81 11.12
C ILE A 169 6.85 -2.53 11.51
N ALA A 170 5.79 -1.76 11.67
CA ALA A 170 4.48 -2.23 12.13
C ALA A 170 3.61 -2.78 10.99
N ASP A 171 4.01 -2.57 9.74
CA ASP A 171 3.37 -3.17 8.57
C ASP A 171 3.75 -4.65 8.43
N CYS A 172 2.87 -5.43 7.80
CA CYS A 172 3.19 -6.77 7.32
C CYS A 172 2.48 -7.04 5.99
N PHE A 173 3.13 -7.76 5.09
CA PHE A 173 2.52 -8.23 3.84
C PHE A 173 2.77 -9.70 3.60
N ALA A 174 1.95 -10.29 2.73
CA ALA A 174 2.12 -11.62 2.16
C ALA A 174 1.68 -11.64 0.70
N LEU A 175 2.36 -12.46 -0.09
CA LEU A 175 2.03 -12.73 -1.47
C LEU A 175 2.26 -14.20 -1.76
N VAL A 176 1.24 -14.87 -2.29
CA VAL A 176 1.33 -16.25 -2.77
C VAL A 176 0.81 -16.28 -4.21
N ALA A 177 1.70 -16.48 -5.18
CA ALA A 177 1.35 -16.53 -6.59
C ALA A 177 1.48 -17.95 -7.15
N ARG A 178 0.43 -18.39 -7.85
CA ARG A 178 0.27 -19.70 -8.48
C ARG A 178 0.11 -19.51 -9.98
N THR A 179 0.04 -20.62 -10.71
CA THR A 179 -0.06 -20.65 -12.18
C THR A 179 -1.08 -19.67 -12.76
N ASN A 180 -2.27 -19.54 -12.18
CA ASN A 180 -3.32 -18.63 -12.68
C ASN A 180 -4.10 -17.94 -11.55
N SER A 181 -3.50 -17.82 -10.37
CA SER A 181 -4.16 -17.21 -9.21
C SER A 181 -3.16 -16.64 -8.23
N ALA A 182 -3.59 -15.68 -7.41
CA ALA A 182 -2.75 -15.10 -6.36
C ALA A 182 -3.54 -14.68 -5.13
N ILE A 183 -2.88 -14.73 -3.97
CA ILE A 183 -3.28 -14.04 -2.73
C ILE A 183 -2.32 -12.88 -2.53
N LEU A 184 -2.84 -11.67 -2.34
CA LEU A 184 -2.09 -10.51 -1.87
C LEU A 184 -2.73 -10.06 -0.56
N THR A 185 -1.94 -9.88 0.49
CA THR A 185 -2.43 -9.40 1.77
C THR A 185 -1.48 -8.37 2.34
N LEU A 186 -2.02 -7.28 2.88
CA LEU A 186 -1.28 -6.23 3.57
C LEU A 186 -2.04 -5.84 4.84
N ALA A 187 -1.31 -5.66 5.94
CA ALA A 187 -1.81 -5.14 7.20
C ALA A 187 -0.86 -4.04 7.69
N ASP A 188 -1.44 -2.92 8.13
CA ASP A 188 -0.73 -1.78 8.71
C ASP A 188 -1.06 -1.71 10.20
N GLY A 189 -0.05 -1.84 11.05
CA GLY A 189 -0.22 -1.83 12.50
C GLY A 189 -0.48 -0.42 13.02
N VAL A 190 -1.66 -0.17 13.59
CA VAL A 190 -2.06 1.18 14.04
C VAL A 190 -1.11 1.73 15.10
N ASN A 191 -0.67 2.96 14.88
CA ASN A 191 0.44 3.62 15.59
C ASN A 191 1.81 3.07 15.15
N TRP A 192 2.50 2.34 16.02
CA TRP A 192 3.77 1.67 15.73
C TRP A 192 4.22 0.82 16.93
N GLY A 193 5.34 0.12 16.78
CA GLY A 193 5.98 -0.65 17.84
C GLY A 193 5.56 -2.12 17.87
N GLU A 194 6.12 -2.86 18.83
CA GLU A 194 6.06 -4.32 18.85
C GLU A 194 4.63 -4.88 18.78
N LYS A 195 3.70 -4.29 19.54
CA LYS A 195 2.32 -4.76 19.60
C LYS A 195 1.52 -4.51 18.31
N ALA A 196 1.82 -3.42 17.60
CA ALA A 196 1.24 -3.13 16.30
C ALA A 196 1.83 -4.06 15.23
N CYS A 197 3.15 -4.29 15.27
CA CYS A 197 3.84 -5.25 14.41
C CYS A 197 3.30 -6.69 14.57
N ILE A 198 3.13 -7.15 15.82
CA ILE A 198 2.52 -8.46 16.11
C ILE A 198 1.10 -8.54 15.55
N ALA A 199 0.28 -7.49 15.72
CA ALA A 199 -1.07 -7.47 15.17
C ALA A 199 -1.06 -7.63 13.66
N ALA A 200 -0.26 -6.84 12.93
CA ALA A 200 -0.16 -6.93 11.47
C ALA A 200 0.31 -8.32 11.01
N ARG A 201 1.36 -8.87 11.64
CA ARG A 201 1.87 -10.21 11.32
C ARG A 201 0.84 -11.31 11.57
N SER A 202 0.14 -11.24 12.70
CA SER A 202 -0.94 -12.18 13.05
C SER A 202 -2.12 -12.07 12.09
N ALA A 203 -2.50 -10.86 11.69
CA ALA A 203 -3.59 -10.65 10.75
C ALA A 203 -3.28 -11.28 9.39
N VAL A 204 -2.10 -10.98 8.85
CA VAL A 204 -1.61 -11.55 7.59
C VAL A 204 -1.52 -13.08 7.68
N HIS A 205 -0.95 -13.61 8.76
CA HIS A 205 -0.84 -15.06 8.96
C HIS A 205 -2.20 -15.74 8.96
N GLY A 206 -3.12 -15.30 9.83
CA GLY A 206 -4.43 -15.94 10.00
C GLY A 206 -5.27 -15.86 8.73
N CYS A 207 -5.20 -14.72 8.02
CA CYS A 207 -5.89 -14.54 6.75
C CYS A 207 -5.37 -15.51 5.68
N VAL A 208 -4.05 -15.52 5.45
CA VAL A 208 -3.43 -16.33 4.39
C VAL A 208 -3.55 -17.83 4.69
N ASP A 209 -3.36 -18.26 5.94
CA ASP A 209 -3.50 -19.65 6.34
C ASP A 209 -4.93 -20.16 6.07
N TYR A 210 -5.95 -19.36 6.45
CA TYR A 210 -7.34 -19.69 6.18
C TYR A 210 -7.61 -19.79 4.68
N LEU A 211 -7.17 -18.81 3.88
CA LEU A 211 -7.41 -18.79 2.43
C LEU A 211 -6.72 -19.94 1.71
N ASN A 212 -5.48 -20.28 2.09
CA ASN A 212 -4.77 -21.42 1.52
C ASN A 212 -5.54 -22.73 1.76
N LYS A 213 -6.05 -22.95 2.97
CA LYS A 213 -6.88 -24.12 3.30
C LYS A 213 -8.22 -24.09 2.55
N ALA A 214 -8.97 -23.01 2.68
CA ALA A 214 -10.36 -22.91 2.22
C ALA A 214 -10.50 -22.80 0.70
N VAL A 215 -9.54 -22.16 0.00
CA VAL A 215 -9.63 -21.91 -1.46
C VAL A 215 -8.73 -22.85 -2.25
N PHE A 216 -7.54 -23.19 -1.74
CA PHE A 216 -6.50 -23.86 -2.54
C PHE A 216 -6.18 -25.30 -2.11
N THR A 217 -6.70 -25.77 -0.97
CA THR A 217 -6.51 -27.16 -0.50
C THR A 217 -7.82 -27.93 -0.46
N SER A 218 -8.83 -27.41 0.24
CA SER A 218 -10.09 -28.10 0.51
C SER A 218 -11.27 -27.60 -0.35
N GLY A 219 -11.12 -26.45 -1.00
CA GLY A 219 -12.23 -25.74 -1.64
C GLY A 219 -12.48 -26.11 -3.10
N ASN A 220 -13.75 -26.33 -3.44
CA ASN A 220 -14.26 -26.21 -4.80
C ASN A 220 -14.94 -24.84 -4.94
N ILE A 221 -14.15 -23.76 -4.95
CA ILE A 221 -14.70 -22.41 -5.14
C ILE A 221 -15.19 -22.28 -6.59
N THR A 222 -16.49 -22.10 -6.77
CA THR A 222 -17.12 -22.07 -8.10
C THR A 222 -17.54 -20.68 -8.55
N ASN A 223 -17.67 -19.73 -7.62
CA ASN A 223 -18.18 -18.40 -7.91
C ASN A 223 -17.70 -17.33 -6.92
N THR A 224 -17.80 -16.06 -7.31
CA THR A 224 -17.35 -14.92 -6.51
C THR A 224 -18.04 -14.79 -5.16
N THR A 225 -19.29 -15.25 -5.00
CA THR A 225 -19.97 -15.23 -3.70
C THR A 225 -19.24 -16.11 -2.68
N GLU A 226 -18.82 -17.31 -3.07
CA GLU A 226 -18.01 -18.20 -2.22
C GLU A 226 -16.62 -17.63 -1.94
N VAL A 227 -16.01 -16.94 -2.91
CA VAL A 227 -14.74 -16.20 -2.72
C VAL A 227 -14.90 -15.17 -1.60
N PHE A 228 -15.97 -14.35 -1.63
CA PHE A 228 -16.20 -13.34 -0.61
C PHE A 228 -16.53 -13.92 0.77
N VAL A 229 -17.26 -15.04 0.83
CA VAL A 229 -17.46 -15.77 2.09
C VAL A 229 -16.12 -16.23 2.67
N SER A 230 -15.24 -16.79 1.84
CA SER A 230 -13.89 -17.19 2.27
C SER A 230 -13.03 -16.00 2.72
N LEU A 231 -13.11 -14.86 2.03
CA LEU A 231 -12.43 -13.63 2.42
C LEU A 231 -12.92 -13.13 3.80
N LEU A 232 -14.23 -13.05 4.02
CA LEU A 232 -14.78 -12.60 5.31
C LEU A 232 -14.39 -13.54 6.46
N ARG A 233 -14.44 -14.86 6.23
CA ARG A 233 -13.99 -15.85 7.23
C ARG A 233 -12.49 -15.76 7.49
N SER A 234 -11.69 -15.40 6.49
CA SER A 234 -10.25 -15.17 6.67
C SER A 234 -9.96 -13.93 7.54
N PHE A 235 -10.80 -12.90 7.50
CA PHE A 235 -10.69 -11.72 8.37
C PHE A 235 -11.05 -12.06 9.82
N HIS A 236 -12.01 -12.95 10.02
CA HIS A 236 -12.29 -13.50 11.34
C HIS A 236 -11.10 -14.32 11.87
N ALA A 237 -10.52 -15.20 11.06
CA ALA A 237 -9.32 -15.97 11.43
C ALA A 237 -8.12 -15.06 11.76
N ALA A 238 -7.92 -14.00 10.97
CA ALA A 238 -6.92 -12.96 11.22
C ALA A 238 -7.13 -12.28 12.58
N HIS A 239 -8.36 -11.86 12.86
CA HIS A 239 -8.73 -11.24 14.14
C HIS A 239 -8.47 -12.17 15.33
N SER A 240 -8.90 -13.43 15.25
CA SER A 240 -8.67 -14.42 16.30
C SER A 240 -7.18 -14.64 16.57
N LEU A 241 -6.33 -14.65 15.52
CA LEU A 241 -4.90 -14.81 15.69
C LEU A 241 -4.23 -13.56 16.29
N ILE A 242 -4.74 -12.35 16.02
CA ILE A 242 -4.29 -11.13 16.70
C ILE A 242 -4.52 -11.26 18.21
N LEU A 243 -5.70 -11.71 18.63
CA LEU A 243 -6.05 -11.90 20.03
C LEU A 243 -5.17 -12.98 20.69
N GLN A 244 -4.97 -14.11 20.01
CA GLN A 244 -4.13 -15.22 20.49
C GLN A 244 -2.69 -14.76 20.77
N GLU A 245 -2.10 -13.99 19.86
CA GLU A 245 -0.73 -13.48 19.98
C GLU A 245 -0.65 -12.19 20.82
N ALA A 246 -1.78 -11.75 21.39
CA ALA A 246 -1.92 -10.52 22.17
C ALA A 246 -1.40 -9.27 21.42
N GLY A 247 -1.68 -9.17 20.12
CA GLY A 247 -1.44 -7.97 19.31
C GLY A 247 -2.39 -6.83 19.68
N MET A 248 -2.05 -5.61 19.25
CA MET A 248 -2.94 -4.44 19.31
C MET A 248 -3.81 -4.37 18.05
N LEU A 249 -3.84 -3.23 17.37
CA LEU A 249 -4.75 -2.94 16.28
C LEU A 249 -4.00 -2.92 14.95
N THR A 250 -4.65 -3.36 13.88
CA THR A 250 -4.09 -3.29 12.53
C THR A 250 -5.19 -3.21 11.47
N THR A 251 -4.92 -2.55 10.36
CA THR A 251 -5.74 -2.66 9.15
C THR A 251 -5.59 -4.05 8.53
N LEU A 252 -6.45 -4.41 7.58
CA LEU A 252 -6.22 -5.58 6.75
C LEU A 252 -6.88 -5.39 5.38
N THR A 253 -6.10 -5.57 4.33
CA THR A 253 -6.56 -5.58 2.94
C THR A 253 -6.06 -6.85 2.27
N THR A 254 -6.99 -7.65 1.75
CA THR A 254 -6.65 -8.90 1.05
C THR A 254 -7.32 -8.96 -0.31
N ALA A 255 -6.53 -9.22 -1.34
CA ALA A 255 -6.98 -9.47 -2.71
C ALA A 255 -6.77 -10.93 -3.11
N LEU A 256 -7.80 -11.52 -3.71
CA LEU A 256 -7.74 -12.79 -4.44
C LEU A 256 -7.89 -12.52 -5.93
N VAL A 257 -6.90 -12.93 -6.71
CA VAL A 257 -6.97 -12.90 -8.18
C VAL A 257 -7.25 -14.32 -8.67
N LEU A 258 -8.33 -14.49 -9.42
CA LEU A 258 -8.84 -15.79 -9.87
C LEU A 258 -9.31 -15.72 -11.34
N PRO A 259 -9.20 -16.82 -12.11
CA PRO A 259 -9.69 -16.85 -13.49
C PRO A 259 -11.23 -16.83 -13.52
N LEU A 260 -11.82 -16.21 -14.53
CA LEU A 260 -13.26 -16.31 -14.81
C LEU A 260 -13.54 -17.54 -15.69
N ALA A 261 -14.71 -18.17 -15.52
CA ALA A 261 -15.05 -19.40 -16.27
C ALA A 261 -15.30 -19.16 -17.76
N ASP A 262 -15.93 -18.02 -18.09
CA ASP A 262 -16.49 -17.75 -19.41
C ASP A 262 -15.63 -16.75 -20.23
N SER A 263 -14.36 -16.55 -19.85
CA SER A 263 -13.45 -15.60 -20.52
C SER A 263 -11.97 -15.85 -20.18
N ASP A 264 -11.06 -15.32 -21.00
CA ASP A 264 -9.61 -15.27 -20.69
C ASP A 264 -9.25 -14.18 -19.65
N ARG A 265 -10.25 -13.54 -19.06
CA ARG A 265 -10.09 -12.49 -18.05
C ARG A 265 -10.08 -13.08 -16.65
N PHE A 266 -9.62 -12.27 -15.72
CA PHE A 266 -9.56 -12.60 -14.30
C PHE A 266 -10.50 -11.68 -13.53
N VAL A 267 -10.82 -12.07 -12.31
CA VAL A 267 -11.50 -11.22 -11.33
C VAL A 267 -10.57 -11.03 -10.14
N THR A 268 -10.48 -9.80 -9.67
CA THR A 268 -9.87 -9.47 -8.38
C THR A 268 -10.99 -9.24 -7.37
N CYS A 269 -11.07 -10.08 -6.34
CA CYS A 269 -12.00 -9.94 -5.22
C CYS A 269 -11.21 -9.47 -4.00
N ILE A 270 -11.66 -8.39 -3.36
CA ILE A 270 -11.00 -7.76 -2.21
C ILE A 270 -11.93 -7.70 -1.02
N CYS A 271 -11.39 -7.98 0.17
CA CYS A 271 -11.98 -7.57 1.44
C CYS A 271 -11.01 -6.57 2.10
N ASN A 272 -11.55 -5.49 2.65
CA ASN A 272 -10.78 -4.39 3.22
C ASN A 272 -11.37 -3.92 4.54
N VAL A 273 -10.53 -3.76 5.56
CA VAL A 273 -10.80 -3.03 6.80
C VAL A 273 -9.65 -2.06 7.01
N GLY A 274 -9.99 -0.79 7.21
CA GLY A 274 -9.03 0.29 7.35
C GLY A 274 -8.64 1.00 6.05
N ASP A 275 -7.50 1.66 6.05
CA ASP A 275 -7.05 2.63 5.04
C ASP A 275 -5.78 2.23 4.27
N SER A 276 -5.38 0.97 4.38
CA SER A 276 -4.54 0.32 3.38
C SER A 276 -5.39 0.07 2.13
N LEU A 277 -4.95 0.57 0.97
CA LEU A 277 -5.80 0.64 -0.22
C LEU A 277 -5.28 -0.28 -1.33
N SER A 278 -6.20 -0.79 -2.15
CA SER A 278 -5.87 -1.66 -3.28
C SER A 278 -6.24 -1.02 -4.61
N TYR A 279 -5.39 -1.26 -5.60
CA TYR A 279 -5.41 -0.61 -6.90
C TYR A 279 -5.17 -1.63 -8.00
N VAL A 280 -5.55 -1.24 -9.22
CA VAL A 280 -5.13 -1.88 -10.46
C VAL A 280 -4.44 -0.85 -11.34
N TYR A 281 -3.27 -1.21 -11.87
CA TYR A 281 -2.60 -0.48 -12.94
C TYR A 281 -2.73 -1.29 -14.24
N SER A 282 -3.14 -0.61 -15.30
CA SER A 282 -3.19 -1.16 -16.66
C SER A 282 -2.63 -0.13 -17.63
N ALA A 283 -1.95 -0.56 -18.69
CA ALA A 283 -1.42 0.35 -19.69
C ALA A 283 -2.54 1.17 -20.36
N GLN A 284 -3.73 0.58 -20.51
CA GLN A 284 -4.88 1.20 -21.15
C GLN A 284 -5.60 2.21 -20.25
N HIS A 285 -5.90 1.85 -19.00
CA HIS A 285 -6.76 2.66 -18.12
C HIS A 285 -6.01 3.36 -16.98
N GLY A 286 -4.69 3.20 -16.89
CA GLY A 286 -3.89 3.76 -15.81
C GLY A 286 -4.21 3.14 -14.45
N VAL A 287 -4.01 3.92 -13.39
CA VAL A 287 -4.23 3.51 -11.99
C VAL A 287 -5.66 3.80 -11.56
N ARG A 288 -6.33 2.77 -11.01
CA ARG A 288 -7.69 2.86 -10.47
C ARG A 288 -7.74 2.23 -9.08
N GLU A 289 -8.42 2.89 -8.13
CA GLU A 289 -8.59 2.35 -6.78
C GLU A 289 -9.78 1.38 -6.69
N ILE A 290 -9.50 0.13 -6.34
CA ILE A 290 -10.52 -0.91 -6.19
C ILE A 290 -11.27 -0.77 -4.86
N THR A 291 -10.60 -0.29 -3.80
CA THR A 291 -11.13 -0.13 -2.44
C THR A 291 -11.96 1.13 -2.21
N LYS A 292 -12.30 1.90 -3.26
CA LYS A 292 -13.00 3.21 -3.14
C LYS A 292 -14.31 3.19 -2.34
N GLY A 293 -14.93 2.01 -2.15
CA GLY A 293 -16.13 1.84 -1.32
C GLY A 293 -15.87 1.90 0.19
N SER A 294 -14.62 1.81 0.63
CA SER A 294 -14.22 1.83 2.05
C SER A 294 -14.22 3.22 2.67
N HIS A 295 -14.33 4.27 1.85
CA HIS A 295 -14.31 5.65 2.32
C HIS A 295 -15.11 6.57 1.39
N ASP A 296 -15.59 7.69 1.93
CA ASP A 296 -16.29 8.69 1.14
C ASP A 296 -15.29 9.64 0.47
N ILE A 297 -15.12 9.50 -0.86
CA ILE A 297 -14.23 10.35 -1.65
C ILE A 297 -14.67 11.82 -1.70
N HIS A 298 -15.91 12.12 -1.31
CA HIS A 298 -16.41 13.50 -1.22
C HIS A 298 -16.19 14.11 0.16
N CYS A 299 -15.75 13.32 1.14
CA CYS A 299 -15.42 13.77 2.48
C CYS A 299 -13.91 13.99 2.63
N MET A 300 -13.50 15.03 3.37
CA MET A 300 -12.09 15.27 3.67
C MET A 300 -11.60 14.22 4.68
N ARG A 301 -10.84 13.23 4.20
CA ARG A 301 -10.18 12.23 5.05
C ARG A 301 -9.18 12.87 6.01
N ASP A 302 -9.25 12.48 7.28
CA ASP A 302 -8.17 12.71 8.25
C ASP A 302 -7.11 11.61 8.04
N MET A 303 -5.93 11.99 7.57
CA MET A 303 -4.83 11.06 7.26
C MET A 303 -4.20 10.41 8.51
N ARG A 304 -4.75 10.65 9.71
CA ARG A 304 -4.35 9.98 10.95
C ARG A 304 -5.34 8.91 11.38
N ASP A 305 -6.51 8.89 10.76
CA ASP A 305 -7.57 7.96 11.06
C ASP A 305 -7.43 6.75 10.13
N ALA A 306 -7.20 5.59 10.74
CA ALA A 306 -7.14 4.31 10.05
C ALA A 306 -8.51 3.88 9.49
N LEU A 307 -9.60 4.60 9.81
CA LEU A 307 -11.01 4.33 9.48
C LEU A 307 -11.60 3.12 10.22
N GLY A 308 -10.94 1.98 10.17
CA GLY A 308 -11.34 0.76 10.85
C GLY A 308 -10.14 -0.15 11.08
N ALA A 309 -10.25 -1.08 12.04
CA ALA A 309 -9.14 -1.92 12.44
C ALA A 309 -9.61 -3.27 12.98
N LEU A 310 -8.81 -4.31 12.72
CA LEU A 310 -8.86 -5.57 13.43
C LEU A 310 -8.06 -5.47 14.74
N GLY A 311 -8.44 -6.31 15.71
CA GLY A 311 -7.81 -6.37 17.03
C GLY A 311 -8.77 -5.91 18.13
N PRO A 312 -8.32 -5.82 19.38
CA PRO A 312 -9.18 -5.52 20.53
C PRO A 312 -9.48 -4.01 20.66
N VAL A 313 -10.26 -3.44 19.72
CA VAL A 313 -10.58 -2.00 19.70
C VAL A 313 -11.34 -1.59 20.96
N ASP A 314 -12.34 -2.38 21.36
CA ASP A 314 -13.14 -2.18 22.57
C ASP A 314 -12.89 -3.27 23.64
N GLY A 315 -11.71 -3.89 23.59
CA GLY A 315 -11.27 -4.95 24.50
C GLY A 315 -11.20 -6.33 23.85
N GLN A 316 -12.16 -6.69 22.98
CA GLN A 316 -12.10 -7.93 22.20
C GLN A 316 -12.58 -7.75 20.76
N ASN A 317 -13.49 -6.81 20.47
CA ASN A 317 -14.09 -6.72 19.14
C ASN A 317 -13.26 -5.81 18.20
N PRO A 318 -13.30 -6.10 16.88
CA PRO A 318 -12.74 -5.22 15.86
C PRO A 318 -13.68 -4.05 15.53
N GLU A 319 -13.14 -3.01 14.90
CA GLU A 319 -13.92 -1.92 14.29
C GLU A 319 -14.09 -2.17 12.79
N LEU A 320 -15.30 -2.58 12.39
CA LEU A 320 -15.62 -3.00 11.02
C LEU A 320 -16.51 -1.99 10.27
N ASN A 321 -16.61 -0.75 10.76
CA ASN A 321 -17.52 0.28 10.21
C ASN A 321 -17.28 0.53 8.71
N ASN A 322 -16.02 0.43 8.28
CA ASN A 322 -15.59 0.63 6.91
C ASN A 322 -15.29 -0.68 6.15
N LEU A 323 -15.67 -1.84 6.72
CA LEU A 323 -15.48 -3.13 6.06
C LEU A 323 -16.16 -3.10 4.68
N THR A 324 -15.38 -3.44 3.66
CA THR A 324 -15.84 -3.38 2.27
C THR A 324 -15.36 -4.59 1.50
N CYS A 325 -16.29 -5.25 0.81
CA CYS A 325 -16.01 -6.20 -0.26
C CYS A 325 -16.02 -5.46 -1.59
N SER A 326 -14.99 -5.62 -2.41
CA SER A 326 -14.90 -4.99 -3.74
C SER A 326 -14.46 -6.00 -4.80
N MET A 327 -14.86 -5.79 -6.04
CA MET A 327 -14.28 -6.52 -7.17
C MET A 327 -14.24 -5.71 -8.46
N THR A 328 -13.31 -6.09 -9.31
CA THR A 328 -13.20 -5.63 -10.68
C THR A 328 -12.64 -6.75 -11.56
N GLU A 329 -12.98 -6.72 -12.84
CA GLU A 329 -12.38 -7.61 -13.82
C GLU A 329 -11.06 -7.03 -14.30
N VAL A 330 -10.06 -7.90 -14.45
CA VAL A 330 -8.69 -7.54 -14.83
C VAL A 330 -8.20 -8.47 -15.92
N GLU A 331 -7.26 -8.00 -16.72
CA GLU A 331 -6.73 -8.72 -17.89
C GLU A 331 -5.30 -9.18 -17.66
N SER A 332 -4.85 -10.14 -18.48
CA SER A 332 -3.46 -10.56 -18.44
C SER A 332 -2.53 -9.38 -18.77
N GLY A 333 -1.58 -9.10 -17.88
CA GLY A 333 -0.66 -7.97 -17.98
C GLY A 333 -0.99 -6.83 -17.01
N ASP A 334 -2.23 -6.73 -16.53
CA ASP A 334 -2.60 -5.79 -15.48
C ASP A 334 -1.83 -6.08 -14.19
N ILE A 335 -1.55 -5.05 -13.39
CA ILE A 335 -0.88 -5.19 -12.10
C ILE A 335 -1.85 -4.81 -10.99
N VAL A 336 -2.23 -5.79 -10.17
CA VAL A 336 -2.99 -5.57 -8.94
C VAL A 336 -1.99 -5.32 -7.82
N PHE A 337 -2.21 -4.27 -7.04
CA PHE A 337 -1.33 -3.94 -5.91
C PHE A 337 -2.10 -3.40 -4.71
N ILE A 338 -1.47 -3.50 -3.54
CA ILE A 338 -1.97 -2.99 -2.26
C ILE A 338 -0.85 -2.14 -1.64
N THR A 339 -1.22 -1.01 -1.04
CA THR A 339 -0.29 -0.10 -0.38
C THR A 339 -0.73 0.22 1.05
N SER A 340 0.21 0.35 1.98
CA SER A 340 -0.05 1.03 3.25
C SER A 340 -0.22 2.54 3.05
N ASP A 341 -0.69 3.24 4.08
CA ASP A 341 -0.91 4.68 4.03
C ASP A 341 0.40 5.48 3.88
N GLY A 342 1.53 4.92 4.35
CA GLY A 342 2.85 5.49 4.16
C GLY A 342 3.28 5.59 2.71
N VAL A 343 2.63 4.85 1.80
CA VAL A 343 2.79 5.02 0.36
C VAL A 343 1.67 5.91 -0.19
N SER A 344 0.40 5.52 -0.04
CA SER A 344 -0.72 6.18 -0.72
C SER A 344 -0.88 7.65 -0.33
N ASP A 345 -0.71 7.99 0.95
CA ASP A 345 -0.85 9.37 1.41
C ASP A 345 0.25 10.28 0.81
N ASN A 346 1.42 9.73 0.48
CA ASN A 346 2.49 10.51 -0.16
C ASN A 346 2.16 10.89 -1.62
N PHE A 347 1.15 10.27 -2.23
CA PHE A 347 0.62 10.68 -3.54
C PHE A 347 -0.43 11.79 -3.44
N ASP A 348 -1.04 12.01 -2.27
CA ASP A 348 -2.04 13.07 -2.05
C ASP A 348 -1.49 14.46 -2.37
N PRO A 349 -2.26 15.33 -3.05
CA PRO A 349 -1.75 16.62 -3.52
C PRO A 349 -1.48 17.64 -2.42
N VAL A 350 -2.17 17.52 -1.28
CA VAL A 350 -1.97 18.37 -0.10
C VAL A 350 -0.77 17.87 0.72
N VAL A 351 -0.63 16.54 0.89
CA VAL A 351 0.54 15.92 1.53
C VAL A 351 1.81 16.21 0.71
N GLY A 352 1.71 16.08 -0.61
CA GLY A 352 2.77 16.41 -1.56
C GLY A 352 3.04 17.91 -1.73
N LYS A 353 2.26 18.79 -1.09
CA LYS A 353 2.39 20.26 -1.12
C LYS A 353 2.37 20.89 -2.52
N PHE A 354 1.59 20.32 -3.44
CA PHE A 354 1.34 20.91 -4.75
C PHE A 354 -0.12 21.32 -4.97
N ALA A 355 -0.97 21.16 -3.95
CA ALA A 355 -2.29 21.78 -3.83
C ALA A 355 -2.59 22.16 -2.38
N VAL A 356 -3.66 22.95 -2.17
CA VAL A 356 -4.14 23.37 -0.84
C VAL A 356 -5.63 23.06 -0.66
N LEU A 357 -6.05 22.97 0.60
CA LEU A 357 -7.46 22.81 0.95
C LEU A 357 -8.23 24.13 0.83
N PRO A 358 -9.56 24.08 0.58
CA PRO A 358 -10.40 25.26 0.62
C PRO A 358 -10.38 25.93 2.01
N PRO A 359 -10.51 27.26 2.09
CA PRO A 359 -10.66 27.96 3.37
C PRO A 359 -11.85 27.41 4.18
N SER A 360 -11.66 27.28 5.49
CA SER A 360 -12.52 26.56 6.43
C SER A 360 -13.93 27.13 6.65
N GLU A 361 -14.38 28.13 5.89
CA GLU A 361 -15.68 28.80 6.12
C GLU A 361 -16.91 27.96 5.69
N ASN A 362 -16.72 26.79 5.07
CA ASN A 362 -17.81 25.96 4.54
C ASN A 362 -17.83 24.50 5.04
N LEU A 363 -17.09 24.16 6.10
CA LEU A 363 -17.16 22.80 6.68
C LEU A 363 -18.22 22.78 7.78
N ASN A 364 -19.38 22.18 7.47
CA ASN A 364 -20.44 21.80 8.43
C ASN A 364 -19.92 20.70 9.38
N LEU A 365 -18.92 21.01 10.19
CA LEU A 365 -18.47 20.15 11.28
C LEU A 365 -19.47 20.29 12.42
N LYS A 366 -20.37 19.31 12.58
CA LYS A 366 -21.11 19.10 13.84
C LYS A 366 -20.10 18.70 14.91
N VAL A 367 -19.53 19.68 15.61
CA VAL A 367 -18.68 19.44 16.78
C VAL A 367 -19.58 19.07 17.98
N PRO A 368 -19.35 17.95 18.69
CA PRO A 368 -20.02 17.66 19.95
C PRO A 368 -19.65 18.70 21.02
N PRO A 369 -20.56 19.10 21.91
CA PRO A 369 -20.28 20.17 22.86
C PRO A 369 -19.34 19.68 23.96
N GLY A 370 -18.08 20.17 23.94
CA GLY A 370 -17.24 20.18 25.13
C GLY A 370 -15.75 19.96 24.90
N THR A 371 -15.03 20.93 24.34
CA THR A 371 -13.62 21.16 24.73
C THR A 371 -13.20 22.61 24.46
N VAL A 372 -12.39 23.13 25.37
CA VAL A 372 -12.07 24.53 25.64
C VAL A 372 -11.41 25.25 24.45
N LYS A 373 -11.88 26.47 24.16
CA LYS A 373 -11.31 27.40 23.16
C LYS A 373 -10.03 28.03 23.70
N THR A 374 -8.93 27.93 22.97
CA THR A 374 -7.76 28.81 23.15
C THR A 374 -7.68 29.73 21.94
N SER A 375 -8.15 30.98 22.10
CA SER A 375 -8.12 32.02 21.08
C SER A 375 -6.73 32.65 21.00
N CYS A 376 -6.10 32.64 19.83
CA CYS A 376 -5.03 33.58 19.50
C CYS A 376 -5.64 34.81 18.84
N THR A 377 -5.67 35.92 19.57
CA THR A 377 -6.05 37.24 19.09
C THR A 377 -4.94 37.80 18.20
N ALA A 378 -5.24 38.04 16.92
CA ALA A 378 -4.39 38.81 16.02
C ALA A 378 -4.56 40.30 16.32
N ALA A 379 -3.48 40.98 16.67
CA ALA A 379 -3.47 42.43 16.88
C ALA A 379 -3.40 43.18 15.54
N ASN A 380 -4.38 44.08 15.34
CA ASN A 380 -4.43 45.06 14.27
C ASN A 380 -3.51 46.25 14.58
N HIS A 381 -2.64 46.63 13.65
CA HIS A 381 -2.10 47.98 13.39
C HIS A 381 -1.28 47.90 12.08
N GLY A 382 -1.33 48.79 11.10
CA GLY A 382 -2.01 50.05 10.84
C GLY A 382 -1.63 50.46 9.41
N THR A 383 -2.52 51.17 8.74
CA THR A 383 -2.46 51.63 7.34
C THR A 383 -1.27 52.53 7.02
N SER A 384 -0.56 52.23 5.92
CA SER A 384 0.08 53.26 5.09
C SER A 384 -0.02 52.88 3.60
N LYS A 385 -0.55 53.80 2.81
CA LYS A 385 -0.77 53.68 1.36
C LYS A 385 0.53 53.99 0.63
N PHE A 386 0.98 53.08 -0.23
CA PHE A 386 1.86 53.38 -1.36
C PHE A 386 1.34 52.60 -2.59
N PRO A 387 1.15 53.24 -3.76
CA PRO A 387 0.82 52.54 -4.98
C PRO A 387 2.12 52.03 -5.60
N CYS A 388 2.27 50.71 -5.74
CA CYS A 388 3.37 50.13 -6.50
C CYS A 388 2.86 48.98 -7.36
N GLU A 389 3.17 49.12 -8.63
CA GLU A 389 2.81 48.43 -9.86
C GLU A 389 2.68 46.91 -9.81
N ASP A 390 1.77 46.42 -10.66
CA ASP A 390 1.49 45.02 -10.97
C ASP A 390 2.75 44.28 -11.44
N PHE A 391 3.40 43.57 -10.51
CA PHE A 391 4.24 42.42 -10.84
C PHE A 391 3.39 41.14 -10.79
N PRO A 392 3.49 40.23 -11.78
CA PRO A 392 2.75 38.97 -11.76
C PRO A 392 3.25 38.13 -10.58
N SER A 393 2.53 38.19 -9.47
CA SER A 393 2.88 37.49 -8.24
C SER A 393 2.77 35.98 -8.47
N SER A 394 3.88 35.28 -8.18
CA SER A 394 4.02 33.84 -8.02
C SER A 394 2.70 33.09 -7.78
N SER A 395 2.33 32.21 -8.71
CA SER A 395 1.10 31.41 -8.70
C SER A 395 0.81 30.80 -7.32
N SER A 396 -0.29 31.20 -6.71
CA SER A 396 -0.90 30.48 -5.59
C SER A 396 -1.12 29.02 -5.97
N LEU A 397 -0.78 28.08 -5.09
CA LEU A 397 -1.09 26.65 -5.30
C LEU A 397 -2.59 26.45 -5.56
N PRO A 398 -2.98 25.51 -6.43
CA PRO A 398 -4.39 25.25 -6.71
C PRO A 398 -5.12 24.76 -5.46
N THR A 399 -6.35 25.23 -5.29
CA THR A 399 -7.26 24.73 -4.25
C THR A 399 -8.04 23.53 -4.77
N VAL A 400 -8.10 22.43 -3.99
CA VAL A 400 -8.72 21.17 -4.42
C VAL A 400 -9.74 20.66 -3.41
N GLN A 401 -10.88 20.16 -3.90
CA GLN A 401 -11.90 19.49 -3.10
C GLN A 401 -11.51 18.02 -2.81
N ALA A 402 -12.26 17.36 -1.91
CA ALA A 402 -11.97 15.98 -1.50
C ALA A 402 -11.87 15.00 -2.68
N TYR A 403 -12.86 15.01 -3.59
CA TYR A 403 -12.86 14.10 -4.73
C TYR A 403 -11.70 14.41 -5.71
N GLN A 404 -11.33 15.68 -5.85
CA GLN A 404 -10.20 16.09 -6.69
C GLN A 404 -8.87 15.63 -6.08
N ARG A 405 -8.76 15.57 -4.75
CA ARG A 405 -7.57 15.02 -4.08
C ARG A 405 -7.39 13.55 -4.45
N HIS A 406 -8.46 12.77 -4.35
CA HIS A 406 -8.45 11.36 -4.74
C HIS A 406 -8.03 11.17 -6.20
N GLU A 407 -8.68 11.87 -7.14
CA GLU A 407 -8.38 11.75 -8.57
C GLU A 407 -6.94 12.19 -8.92
N LEU A 408 -6.45 13.29 -8.32
CA LEU A 408 -5.07 13.75 -8.51
C LEU A 408 -4.04 12.78 -7.92
N SER A 409 -4.35 12.08 -6.83
CA SER A 409 -3.49 11.01 -6.30
C SER A 409 -3.34 9.88 -7.32
N LEU A 410 -4.45 9.42 -7.91
CA LEU A 410 -4.45 8.36 -8.92
C LEU A 410 -3.67 8.79 -10.18
N LEU A 411 -3.91 10.00 -10.67
CA LEU A 411 -3.17 10.56 -11.81
C LEU A 411 -1.67 10.68 -11.53
N ARG A 412 -1.28 10.99 -10.30
CA ARG A 412 0.14 11.06 -9.92
C ARG A 412 0.78 9.68 -9.84
N MET A 413 0.06 8.67 -9.36
CA MET A 413 0.53 7.28 -9.41
C MET A 413 0.67 6.82 -10.87
N ASP A 414 -0.32 7.13 -11.71
CA ASP A 414 -0.31 6.79 -13.14
C ASP A 414 0.85 7.47 -13.89
N ASP A 415 1.06 8.76 -13.68
CA ASP A 415 2.18 9.51 -14.26
C ASP A 415 3.53 8.91 -13.84
N LEU A 416 3.69 8.60 -12.55
CA LEU A 416 4.89 7.92 -12.06
C LEU A 416 5.09 6.58 -12.76
N LEU A 417 4.07 5.74 -12.88
CA LEU A 417 4.20 4.41 -13.46
C LEU A 417 4.39 4.43 -14.98
N LYS A 418 3.92 5.47 -15.69
CA LYS A 418 4.11 5.62 -17.13
C LYS A 418 5.45 6.27 -17.49
N ASN A 419 5.87 7.26 -16.71
CA ASN A 419 6.97 8.16 -17.08
C ASN A 419 8.16 8.09 -16.12
N GLY A 420 8.08 7.31 -15.04
CA GLY A 420 9.12 7.22 -14.03
C GLY A 420 9.32 8.52 -13.22
N VAL A 421 10.19 8.44 -12.21
CA VAL A 421 10.49 9.59 -11.33
C VAL A 421 11.12 10.77 -12.09
N SER A 422 11.82 10.49 -13.20
CA SER A 422 12.45 11.51 -14.06
C SER A 422 11.51 12.16 -15.07
N GLY A 423 10.30 11.62 -15.26
CA GLY A 423 9.35 12.04 -16.29
C GLY A 423 9.66 11.52 -17.71
N ASN A 424 10.78 10.83 -17.91
CA ASN A 424 11.21 10.25 -19.19
C ASN A 424 11.69 8.79 -19.05
N GLY A 425 11.34 8.15 -17.95
CA GLY A 425 11.62 6.73 -17.71
C GLY A 425 10.71 5.82 -18.54
N PRO A 426 11.10 4.55 -18.73
CA PRO A 426 10.23 3.59 -19.38
C PRO A 426 8.97 3.32 -18.54
N PRO A 427 7.83 3.00 -19.18
CA PRO A 427 6.64 2.57 -18.45
C PRO A 427 6.92 1.32 -17.63
N CYS A 428 6.29 1.23 -16.45
CA CYS A 428 6.36 0.08 -15.58
C CYS A 428 5.87 -1.19 -16.28
N GLN A 429 6.68 -2.25 -16.25
CA GLN A 429 6.42 -3.51 -16.98
C GLN A 429 6.04 -4.68 -16.07
N ASP A 430 6.40 -4.63 -14.78
CA ASP A 430 6.19 -5.74 -13.85
C ASP A 430 5.92 -5.28 -12.40
N ALA A 431 5.50 -6.23 -11.56
CA ALA A 431 5.11 -5.95 -10.18
C ALA A 431 6.29 -5.48 -9.31
N LYS A 432 7.50 -6.01 -9.55
CA LYS A 432 8.71 -5.59 -8.83
C LYS A 432 9.03 -4.13 -9.10
N THR A 433 9.05 -3.73 -10.37
CA THR A 433 9.35 -2.37 -10.79
C THR A 433 8.30 -1.40 -10.22
N LEU A 434 7.01 -1.80 -10.21
CA LEU A 434 5.94 -1.01 -9.59
C LEU A 434 6.24 -0.74 -8.10
N CYS A 435 6.54 -1.79 -7.32
CA CYS A 435 6.85 -1.65 -5.90
C CYS A 435 8.07 -0.74 -5.66
N GLU A 436 9.14 -0.93 -6.44
CA GLU A 436 10.37 -0.12 -6.33
C GLU A 436 10.10 1.35 -6.64
N MET A 437 9.32 1.66 -7.68
CA MET A 437 8.98 3.03 -8.05
C MET A 437 8.13 3.75 -7.01
N LEU A 438 7.10 3.09 -6.47
CA LEU A 438 6.22 3.68 -5.45
C LEU A 438 6.99 3.96 -4.15
N LEU A 439 7.83 3.02 -3.70
CA LEU A 439 8.64 3.18 -2.48
C LEU A 439 9.75 4.21 -2.65
N ASP A 440 10.45 4.23 -3.78
CA ASP A 440 11.48 5.24 -4.09
C ASP A 440 10.86 6.65 -4.12
N PHE A 441 9.68 6.80 -4.73
CA PHE A 441 8.95 8.04 -4.74
C PHE A 441 8.61 8.54 -3.32
N ALA A 442 7.99 7.71 -2.48
CA ALA A 442 7.63 8.09 -1.10
C ALA A 442 8.89 8.41 -0.25
N THR A 443 9.97 7.63 -0.45
CA THR A 443 11.27 7.84 0.19
C THR A 443 11.87 9.20 -0.18
N ARG A 444 11.87 9.56 -1.47
CA ARG A 444 12.40 10.85 -1.93
C ARG A 444 11.56 12.03 -1.48
N LEU A 445 10.23 11.91 -1.52
CA LEU A 445 9.32 12.97 -1.11
C LEU A 445 9.52 13.35 0.36
N THR A 446 9.76 12.35 1.22
CA THR A 446 9.94 12.52 2.67
C THR A 446 11.38 12.84 3.10
N ALA A 447 12.35 12.80 2.19
CA ALA A 447 13.77 12.96 2.52
C ALA A 447 14.09 14.26 3.27
N ALA A 448 13.47 15.38 2.89
CA ALA A 448 13.68 16.65 3.56
C ALA A 448 13.12 16.68 4.99
N LYS A 449 12.02 15.98 5.27
CA LYS A 449 11.48 15.85 6.64
C LYS A 449 12.42 15.03 7.51
N ARG A 450 12.91 13.90 7.00
CA ARG A 450 13.92 13.09 7.67
C ARG A 450 15.17 13.91 7.97
N HIS A 451 15.76 14.59 6.98
CA HIS A 451 16.96 15.41 7.20
C HIS A 451 16.78 16.47 8.30
N ILE A 452 15.59 17.06 8.45
CA ILE A 452 15.32 18.00 9.56
C ILE A 452 15.32 17.27 10.92
N LEU A 453 14.73 16.07 10.98
CA LEU A 453 14.62 15.26 12.19
C LEU A 453 15.92 14.51 12.54
N GLU A 454 16.82 14.31 11.58
CA GLU A 454 18.12 13.66 11.77
C GLU A 454 19.23 14.64 12.22
N ASP A 455 18.88 15.91 12.41
CA ASP A 455 19.81 16.94 12.87
C ASP A 455 20.35 16.62 14.28
N PRO A 456 21.68 16.41 14.46
CA PRO A 456 22.28 16.12 15.75
C PRO A 456 21.96 17.17 16.83
N ASP A 457 21.76 18.43 16.44
CA ASP A 457 21.46 19.53 17.38
C ASP A 457 20.08 19.37 18.04
N LEU A 458 19.23 18.46 17.55
CA LEU A 458 17.97 18.12 18.21
C LEU A 458 18.17 17.20 19.42
N TYR A 459 19.29 16.47 19.47
CA TYR A 459 19.53 15.39 20.43
C TYR A 459 20.74 15.65 21.32
N TYR A 460 21.70 16.45 20.86
CA TYR A 460 22.97 16.67 21.53
C TYR A 460 23.28 18.17 21.67
N THR A 461 24.19 18.47 22.60
CA THR A 461 24.81 19.79 22.71
C THR A 461 26.31 19.63 22.89
N THR A 462 27.08 20.53 22.30
CA THR A 462 28.53 20.61 22.51
C THR A 462 28.81 21.31 23.84
N VAL A 463 29.74 20.78 24.63
CA VAL A 463 30.22 21.45 25.84
C VAL A 463 31.09 22.64 25.42
N GLU A 464 30.87 23.82 26.01
CA GLU A 464 31.61 25.03 25.64
C GLU A 464 33.12 24.81 25.74
N GLY A 465 33.82 24.99 24.62
CA GLY A 465 35.28 24.86 24.54
C GLY A 465 35.83 23.44 24.35
N SER A 466 34.98 22.42 24.17
CA SER A 466 35.42 21.05 23.86
C SER A 466 34.74 20.49 22.60
N THR A 467 35.33 19.43 22.02
CA THR A 467 34.71 18.63 20.95
C THR A 467 33.78 17.54 21.49
N GLU A 468 33.54 17.49 22.81
CA GLU A 468 32.67 16.49 23.42
C GLU A 468 31.20 16.89 23.29
N VAL A 469 30.39 15.95 22.83
CA VAL A 469 28.94 16.08 22.68
C VAL A 469 28.25 15.35 23.82
N THR A 470 27.36 16.06 24.53
CA THR A 470 26.53 15.50 25.60
C THR A 470 25.09 15.33 25.11
N GLU A 471 24.47 14.20 25.44
CA GLU A 471 23.06 13.96 25.13
C GLU A 471 22.16 14.89 25.95
N LEU A 472 21.21 15.52 25.26
CA LEU A 472 20.18 16.34 25.89
C LEU A 472 19.20 15.49 26.67
N SER A 473 18.61 16.07 27.72
CA SER A 473 17.50 15.42 28.42
C SER A 473 16.31 15.20 27.48
N ARG A 474 15.49 14.18 27.73
CA ARG A 474 14.27 13.91 26.93
C ARG A 474 13.32 15.13 26.84
N ALA A 475 13.28 15.95 27.88
CA ALA A 475 12.47 17.16 27.91
C ALA A 475 13.01 18.23 26.94
N GLU A 476 14.33 18.42 26.89
CA GLU A 476 14.98 19.35 25.96
C GLU A 476 14.87 18.86 24.52
N GLN A 477 15.12 17.57 24.26
CA GLN A 477 14.92 16.97 22.93
C GLN A 477 13.50 17.21 22.43
N ARG A 478 12.48 16.97 23.28
CA ARG A 478 11.07 17.24 22.95
C ARG A 478 10.80 18.73 22.68
N SER A 479 11.41 19.63 23.46
CA SER A 479 11.30 21.07 23.26
C SER A 479 11.93 21.52 21.93
N ARG A 480 13.13 21.03 21.60
CA ARG A 480 13.81 21.31 20.33
C ARG A 480 13.03 20.74 19.14
N ARG A 481 12.56 19.48 19.22
CA ARG A 481 11.70 18.87 18.20
C ARG A 481 10.41 19.65 17.98
N ARG A 482 9.79 20.18 19.05
CA ARG A 482 8.60 21.04 18.94
C ARG A 482 8.88 22.33 18.16
N LYS A 483 10.05 22.95 18.34
CA LYS A 483 10.44 24.17 17.61
C LYS A 483 10.64 23.93 16.11
N VAL A 484 10.98 22.70 15.68
CA VAL A 484 11.10 22.37 14.26
C VAL A 484 9.79 21.89 13.63
N CYS A 485 8.71 21.70 14.41
CA CYS A 485 7.40 21.30 13.87
C CYS A 485 6.88 22.24 12.78
N GLU A 486 7.08 23.56 12.94
CA GLU A 486 6.71 24.55 11.90
C GLU A 486 7.48 24.31 10.60
N LYS A 487 8.77 23.96 10.68
CA LYS A 487 9.57 23.62 9.50
C LYS A 487 9.04 22.34 8.85
N LEU A 488 8.70 21.32 9.64
CA LEU A 488 8.16 20.05 9.14
C LEU A 488 6.82 20.24 8.43
N ALA A 489 5.97 21.15 8.91
CA ALA A 489 4.67 21.45 8.28
C ALA A 489 4.80 22.07 6.88
N MET A 490 5.94 22.72 6.59
CA MET A 490 6.23 23.37 5.31
C MET A 490 6.87 22.45 4.27
N VAL A 491 7.31 21.25 4.67
CA VAL A 491 7.96 20.27 3.79
C VAL A 491 6.94 19.20 3.37
N PRO A 492 6.98 18.70 2.11
CA PRO A 492 6.06 17.66 1.66
C PRO A 492 6.30 16.30 2.31
N GLY A 493 5.30 15.44 2.16
CA GLY A 493 5.33 14.03 2.51
C GLY A 493 4.80 13.72 3.92
N LYS A 494 4.36 12.48 4.11
CA LYS A 494 3.98 11.90 5.41
C LYS A 494 5.05 10.87 5.77
N LEU A 495 5.56 10.95 7.00
CA LEU A 495 6.47 9.95 7.54
C LEU A 495 5.63 8.81 8.10
N ASP A 496 5.79 7.62 7.55
CA ASP A 496 5.18 6.41 8.06
C ASP A 496 5.99 5.15 7.72
N HIS A 497 5.50 3.98 8.15
CA HIS A 497 5.90 2.73 7.52
C HIS A 497 5.26 2.61 6.13
N ALA A 498 6.04 2.18 5.16
CA ALA A 498 5.65 2.19 3.75
C ALA A 498 5.83 0.81 3.16
N THR A 499 4.71 0.20 2.75
CA THR A 499 4.65 -1.16 2.23
C THR A 499 3.86 -1.21 0.94
N VAL A 500 4.35 -1.97 -0.04
CA VAL A 500 3.65 -2.29 -1.28
C VAL A 500 3.76 -3.79 -1.55
N VAL A 501 2.66 -4.41 -1.95
CA VAL A 501 2.62 -5.77 -2.50
C VAL A 501 1.89 -5.75 -3.83
N ALA A 502 2.45 -6.40 -4.85
CA ALA A 502 1.94 -6.35 -6.21
C ALA A 502 2.06 -7.70 -6.93
N TYR A 503 1.12 -7.94 -7.85
CA TYR A 503 1.03 -9.12 -8.69
C TYR A 503 0.62 -8.72 -10.11
N GLN A 504 1.41 -9.15 -11.09
CA GLN A 504 1.06 -9.04 -12.49
C GLN A 504 0.19 -10.22 -12.90
N VAL A 505 -1.05 -9.92 -13.30
CA VAL A 505 -2.09 -10.87 -13.65
C VAL A 505 -1.70 -11.64 -14.91
N GLY A 506 -1.97 -12.94 -14.91
CA GLY A 506 -1.84 -13.80 -16.09
C GLY A 506 -1.53 -15.25 -15.74
N VAL A 507 -1.48 -16.10 -16.77
CA VAL A 507 -1.08 -17.50 -16.62
C VAL A 507 0.43 -17.61 -16.67
N TYR A 508 1.06 -18.05 -15.58
CA TYR A 508 2.49 -18.30 -15.51
C TYR A 508 2.85 -19.64 -16.17
N ARG A 509 3.73 -19.60 -17.17
CA ARG A 509 4.12 -20.78 -17.97
C ARG A 509 5.54 -21.30 -17.68
N GLY A 510 6.21 -20.83 -16.62
CA GLY A 510 7.52 -21.34 -16.20
C GLY A 510 8.73 -20.83 -17.00
N ASN A 511 8.56 -20.43 -18.26
CA ASN A 511 9.67 -20.06 -19.16
C ASN A 511 9.95 -18.55 -19.27
N GLU A 512 9.25 -17.71 -18.51
CA GLU A 512 9.31 -16.26 -18.70
C GLU A 512 10.50 -15.59 -18.00
N ASN A 513 11.36 -16.34 -17.29
CA ASN A 513 12.44 -15.78 -16.47
C ASN A 513 13.77 -16.53 -16.50
N ASP A 514 14.07 -17.31 -17.54
CA ASP A 514 15.46 -17.63 -17.86
C ASP A 514 15.96 -16.58 -18.86
N GLY A 515 16.66 -15.57 -18.35
CA GLY A 515 17.10 -14.37 -19.08
C GLY A 515 18.14 -14.65 -20.17
N GLY A 516 17.76 -15.35 -21.23
CA GLY A 516 18.46 -15.41 -22.51
C GLY A 516 17.71 -14.58 -23.54
N ILE A 517 18.35 -13.51 -24.01
CA ILE A 517 17.90 -12.69 -25.15
C ILE A 517 17.48 -13.63 -26.30
N SER A 518 16.17 -13.78 -26.51
CA SER A 518 15.67 -14.42 -27.72
C SER A 518 15.71 -13.35 -28.81
N ALA A 519 16.73 -13.44 -29.66
CA ALA A 519 16.80 -12.66 -30.90
C ALA A 519 15.49 -12.84 -31.70
N PRO A 520 15.05 -11.82 -32.46
CA PRO A 520 13.82 -11.93 -33.23
C PRO A 520 13.97 -13.06 -34.24
N HIS A 521 13.03 -14.00 -34.21
CA HIS A 521 12.89 -15.04 -35.23
C HIS A 521 12.72 -14.38 -36.59
N ILE A 522 13.79 -14.40 -37.40
CA ILE A 522 13.69 -14.27 -38.84
C ILE A 522 12.91 -15.49 -39.31
N ARG A 523 11.69 -15.27 -39.80
CA ARG A 523 10.95 -16.28 -40.57
C ARG A 523 11.77 -16.58 -41.83
N SER A 524 12.28 -17.79 -41.94
CA SER A 524 12.71 -18.34 -43.21
C SER A 524 11.45 -18.73 -43.99
N ASP A 525 11.18 -18.01 -45.06
CA ASP A 525 10.30 -18.46 -46.13
C ASP A 525 10.93 -19.71 -46.76
N ASP A 526 10.39 -20.88 -46.45
CA ASP A 526 10.51 -22.10 -47.25
C ASP A 526 9.58 -23.15 -46.62
N ASP A 527 8.29 -23.07 -46.95
CA ASP A 527 7.37 -24.22 -46.93
C ASP A 527 6.03 -23.81 -47.54
N LEU A 528 6.04 -23.61 -48.86
CA LEU A 528 4.85 -23.53 -49.71
C LEU A 528 5.29 -23.93 -51.12
N LEU A 529 5.11 -25.21 -51.46
CA LEU A 529 4.81 -25.71 -52.82
C LEU A 529 4.91 -27.24 -52.85
N VAL A 530 3.83 -27.95 -52.48
CA VAL A 530 3.48 -29.20 -53.16
C VAL A 530 1.95 -29.34 -53.17
N GLU A 531 1.31 -28.81 -54.22
CA GLU A 531 0.01 -29.32 -54.69
C GLU A 531 0.20 -29.86 -56.12
N THR A 532 0.02 -31.17 -56.23
CA THR A 532 -0.75 -31.89 -57.26
C THR A 532 -0.61 -31.47 -58.73
N VAL A 533 0.13 -32.25 -59.53
CA VAL A 533 -0.19 -32.54 -60.95
C VAL A 533 0.26 -33.97 -61.32
N LEU A 534 -0.68 -34.92 -61.23
CA LEU A 534 -1.00 -36.07 -62.12
C LEU A 534 -1.63 -37.24 -61.35
#